data_AF-A0A221SWI4-F1
#
_entry.id   AF-A0A221SWI4-F1
#
_cell.length_a   1.000
_cell.length_b   1.000
_cell.length_c   1.000
_cell.angle_alpha   90.00
_cell.angle_beta   90.00
_cell.angle_gamma   90.00
#
_symmetry.space_group_name_H-M   'P 1'
#
loop_
_entity.id
_entity.type
_entity.pdbx_description
1 polymer ?
#
loop_
_entity_poly.entity_id
_entity_poly.type
_entity_poly.pdbx_seq_one_letter_code
_entity_poly.pdbx_strand_id
1 'polypeptide(L)'
;MTQLRVSDPPLFPNRPPLPSGTSVYQNLSTDHYPWTEVNSDLQARQVQGFSGVVDLWQGPRWARYVALPGQPLVGYTTGGQEVSWDAGLQAMPRAQVTVAALPAEQCQLLWNLRGVADAPGRVPWPAGRAQLQAARFTGVLAAGPRVSLWQAGAPVAGEAPAAGDDPVAFMVPVVENRDDILAFWQEVYGRAAQQVPMADLWPLAANTLMNTFPALDPFGMEIVWQGGALNVDPDVTIPELREALAAALQFVLSRGAVRISDLPIGHLRDRAEWAHLEPQPAGRAE
;
A
#
# COMPACT_ATOMS: atom_id res chain seq x y z
N MET A 1 -9.29 -17.86 -42.62
CA MET A 1 -8.81 -17.63 -41.25
C MET A 1 -8.94 -16.15 -40.94
N THR A 2 -10.03 -15.75 -40.29
CA THR A 2 -10.29 -14.35 -39.94
C THR A 2 -9.50 -14.03 -38.67
N GLN A 3 -8.51 -13.14 -38.77
CA GLN A 3 -7.81 -12.65 -37.60
C GLN A 3 -8.81 -11.88 -36.73
N LEU A 4 -9.14 -12.45 -35.57
CA LEU A 4 -9.82 -11.74 -34.49
C LEU A 4 -8.95 -10.54 -34.13
N ARG A 5 -9.47 -9.32 -34.39
CA ARG A 5 -8.82 -8.09 -33.93
C ARG A 5 -8.77 -8.15 -32.41
N VAL A 6 -7.56 -8.18 -31.86
CA VAL A 6 -7.31 -7.97 -30.43
C VAL A 6 -7.67 -6.52 -30.17
N SER A 7 -8.86 -6.26 -29.63
CA SER A 7 -9.20 -4.96 -29.09
C SER A 7 -8.38 -4.77 -27.82
N ASP A 8 -7.48 -3.78 -27.78
CA ASP A 8 -6.78 -3.46 -26.53
C ASP A 8 -7.82 -3.23 -25.42
N PRO A 9 -7.57 -3.75 -24.20
CA PRO A 9 -8.51 -3.56 -23.10
C PRO A 9 -8.67 -2.06 -22.82
N PRO A 10 -9.89 -1.59 -22.53
CA PRO A 10 -10.11 -0.19 -22.20
C PRO A 10 -9.21 0.22 -21.02
N LEU A 11 -8.63 1.41 -21.12
CA LEU A 11 -7.84 2.01 -20.06
C LEU A 11 -8.77 2.34 -18.90
N PHE A 12 -8.75 1.51 -17.86
CA PHE A 12 -9.38 1.83 -16.58
C PHE A 12 -8.33 2.57 -15.75
N PRO A 13 -8.50 3.88 -15.49
CA PRO A 13 -7.44 4.72 -14.90
C PRO A 13 -6.93 4.19 -13.55
N ASN A 14 -7.77 3.44 -12.83
CA ASN A 14 -7.48 2.94 -11.48
C ASN A 14 -7.29 1.42 -11.43
N ARG A 15 -7.21 0.75 -12.59
CA ARG A 15 -6.87 -0.67 -12.67
C ARG A 15 -5.36 -0.80 -12.96
N PRO A 16 -4.55 -1.29 -12.00
CA PRO A 16 -3.12 -1.51 -12.28
C PRO A 16 -2.97 -2.46 -13.48
N PRO A 17 -2.17 -2.12 -14.51
CA PRO A 17 -2.00 -2.99 -15.65
C PRO A 17 -1.16 -4.23 -15.28
N LEU A 18 -1.17 -5.24 -16.14
CA LEU A 18 -0.42 -6.48 -15.93
C LEU A 18 0.80 -6.53 -16.88
N PRO A 19 1.90 -7.17 -16.47
CA PRO A 19 3.01 -7.47 -17.37
C PRO A 19 2.57 -8.26 -18.60
N SER A 20 3.08 -7.87 -19.78
CA SER A 20 2.88 -8.62 -21.02
C SER A 20 3.45 -10.04 -20.94
N GLY A 21 2.87 -10.97 -21.69
CA GLY A 21 3.36 -12.37 -21.78
C GLY A 21 2.94 -13.28 -20.62
N THR A 22 2.09 -12.80 -19.71
CA THR A 22 1.57 -13.57 -18.57
C THR A 22 0.20 -14.20 -18.84
N SER A 23 -0.43 -13.86 -19.96
CA SER A 23 -1.81 -14.25 -20.26
C SER A 23 -1.94 -15.70 -20.68
N VAL A 24 -2.85 -16.41 -20.04
CA VAL A 24 -3.37 -17.71 -20.46
C VAL A 24 -4.31 -17.51 -21.65
N TYR A 25 -5.22 -16.54 -21.54
CA TYR A 25 -6.02 -16.02 -22.65
C TYR A 25 -6.33 -14.55 -22.42
N GLN A 26 -6.51 -13.82 -23.52
CA GLN A 26 -6.78 -12.39 -23.54
C GLN A 26 -8.09 -12.12 -24.29
N ASN A 27 -8.88 -11.19 -23.77
CA ASN A 27 -10.11 -10.68 -24.43
C ASN A 27 -11.06 -11.80 -24.89
N LEU A 28 -11.24 -12.84 -24.07
CA LEU A 28 -12.18 -13.92 -24.33
C LEU A 28 -13.60 -13.39 -24.10
N SER A 29 -14.40 -13.35 -25.16
CA SER A 29 -15.76 -12.85 -25.09
C SER A 29 -16.72 -13.92 -24.59
N THR A 30 -17.51 -13.60 -23.56
CA THR A 30 -18.51 -14.55 -23.03
C THR A 30 -19.73 -14.74 -23.93
N ASP A 31 -19.85 -13.93 -24.99
CA ASP A 31 -20.83 -14.16 -26.07
C ASP A 31 -20.48 -15.38 -26.92
N HIS A 32 -19.20 -15.75 -26.98
CA HIS A 32 -18.70 -16.88 -27.76
C HIS A 32 -18.22 -18.04 -26.87
N TYR A 33 -17.80 -17.75 -25.65
CA TYR A 33 -17.36 -18.70 -24.64
C TYR A 33 -18.14 -18.47 -23.34
N PRO A 34 -19.32 -19.11 -23.19
CA PRO A 34 -20.21 -18.84 -22.08
C PRO A 34 -19.54 -18.99 -20.71
N TRP A 35 -20.07 -18.30 -19.71
CA TRP A 35 -19.55 -18.35 -18.34
C TRP A 35 -19.39 -19.77 -17.77
N THR A 36 -20.23 -20.72 -18.19
CA THR A 36 -20.09 -22.13 -17.80
C THR A 36 -18.74 -22.72 -18.21
N GLU A 37 -18.26 -22.41 -19.41
CA GLU A 37 -16.95 -22.87 -19.92
C GLU A 37 -15.81 -22.17 -19.18
N VAL A 38 -15.92 -20.84 -19.01
CA VAL A 38 -14.93 -20.04 -18.27
C VAL A 38 -14.78 -20.53 -16.83
N ASN A 39 -15.91 -20.76 -16.14
CA ASN A 39 -15.92 -21.28 -14.78
C ASN A 39 -15.35 -22.69 -14.69
N SER A 40 -15.67 -23.57 -15.65
CA SER A 40 -15.15 -24.93 -15.69
C SER A 40 -13.62 -24.94 -15.85
N ASP A 41 -13.07 -24.13 -16.76
CA ASP A 41 -11.63 -23.98 -16.95
C ASP A 41 -10.95 -23.38 -15.70
N LEU A 42 -11.50 -22.30 -15.12
CA LEU A 42 -10.96 -21.69 -13.91
C LEU A 42 -10.98 -22.64 -12.71
N GLN A 43 -12.05 -23.41 -12.53
CA GLN A 43 -12.16 -24.40 -11.47
C GLN A 43 -11.12 -25.52 -11.65
N ALA A 44 -10.98 -26.05 -12.87
CA ALA A 44 -9.98 -27.07 -13.18
C ALA A 44 -8.55 -26.56 -12.88
N ARG A 45 -8.27 -25.30 -13.21
CA ARG A 45 -7.00 -24.63 -12.90
C ARG A 45 -6.78 -24.46 -11.40
N GLN A 46 -7.80 -24.04 -10.65
CA GLN A 46 -7.69 -23.90 -9.20
C GLN A 46 -7.36 -25.23 -8.52
N VAL A 47 -7.96 -26.35 -8.97
CA VAL A 47 -7.61 -27.70 -8.50
C VAL A 47 -6.14 -28.05 -8.78
N GLN A 48 -5.57 -27.51 -9.86
CA GLN A 48 -4.15 -27.67 -10.21
C GLN A 48 -3.22 -26.67 -9.49
N GLY A 49 -3.73 -25.89 -8.54
CA GLY A 49 -2.94 -24.92 -7.78
C GLY A 49 -2.65 -23.62 -8.56
N PHE A 50 -3.53 -23.26 -9.51
CA PHE A 50 -3.40 -22.02 -10.25
C PHE A 50 -3.28 -20.80 -9.33
N SER A 51 -2.30 -19.95 -9.65
CA SER A 51 -2.23 -18.59 -9.14
C SER A 51 -2.17 -17.64 -10.32
N GLY A 52 -2.92 -16.55 -10.20
CA GLY A 52 -3.06 -15.60 -11.28
C GLY A 52 -4.14 -14.58 -11.01
N VAL A 53 -4.49 -13.86 -12.06
CA VAL A 53 -5.53 -12.84 -12.04
C VAL A 53 -6.52 -13.07 -13.17
N VAL A 54 -7.78 -12.74 -12.89
CA VAL A 54 -8.88 -12.78 -13.84
C VAL A 54 -9.47 -11.38 -13.92
N ASP A 55 -9.25 -10.72 -15.05
CA ASP A 55 -9.83 -9.42 -15.36
C ASP A 55 -11.11 -9.59 -16.16
N LEU A 56 -12.19 -8.99 -15.68
CA LEU A 56 -13.49 -8.92 -16.33
C LEU A 56 -13.77 -7.48 -16.71
N TRP A 57 -14.32 -7.24 -17.90
CA TRP A 57 -14.91 -5.94 -18.21
C TRP A 57 -16.07 -6.02 -19.20
N GLN A 58 -17.00 -5.08 -19.06
CA GLN A 58 -18.14 -4.90 -19.96
C GLN A 58 -18.46 -3.41 -20.06
N GLY A 59 -18.07 -2.77 -21.15
CA GLY A 59 -18.16 -1.32 -21.30
C GLY A 59 -17.32 -0.60 -20.23
N PRO A 60 -17.89 0.30 -19.42
CA PRO A 60 -17.16 1.02 -18.38
C PRO A 60 -16.99 0.22 -17.08
N ARG A 61 -17.64 -0.94 -16.95
CA ARG A 61 -17.54 -1.79 -15.75
C ARG A 61 -16.34 -2.71 -15.89
N TRP A 62 -15.62 -2.89 -14.79
CA TRP A 62 -14.56 -3.88 -14.69
C TRP A 62 -14.49 -4.45 -13.27
N ALA A 63 -13.91 -5.64 -13.18
CA ALA A 63 -13.51 -6.25 -11.92
C ALA A 63 -12.20 -7.01 -12.14
N ARG A 64 -11.34 -7.04 -11.12
CA ARG A 64 -10.18 -7.93 -11.08
C ARG A 64 -10.37 -8.92 -9.95
N TYR A 65 -10.18 -10.20 -10.27
CA TYR A 65 -10.11 -11.27 -9.31
C TYR A 65 -8.70 -11.80 -9.20
N VAL A 66 -8.27 -12.14 -8.00
CA VAL A 66 -6.96 -12.71 -7.70
C VAL A 66 -7.16 -14.14 -7.20
N ALA A 67 -6.42 -15.07 -7.79
CA ALA A 67 -6.34 -16.46 -7.37
C ALA A 67 -5.04 -16.69 -6.59
N LEU A 68 -5.16 -16.98 -5.30
CA LEU A 68 -4.06 -17.47 -4.49
C LEU A 68 -4.18 -19.00 -4.35
N PRO A 69 -3.05 -19.74 -4.29
CA PRO A 69 -3.09 -21.19 -4.16
C PRO A 69 -3.92 -21.64 -2.95
N GLY A 70 -4.88 -22.54 -3.19
CA GLY A 70 -5.75 -23.07 -2.14
C GLY A 70 -6.81 -22.12 -1.60
N GLN A 71 -6.98 -20.93 -2.20
CA GLN A 71 -7.99 -19.95 -1.79
C GLN A 71 -9.03 -19.70 -2.89
N PRO A 72 -10.27 -19.35 -2.51
CA PRO A 72 -11.27 -18.89 -3.48
C PRO A 72 -10.81 -17.60 -4.17
N LEU A 73 -11.36 -17.33 -5.36
CA LEU A 73 -11.14 -16.05 -6.05
C LEU A 73 -11.67 -14.91 -5.19
N VAL A 74 -10.81 -13.92 -4.95
CA VAL A 74 -11.18 -12.67 -4.27
C VAL A 74 -11.16 -11.54 -5.29
N GLY A 75 -12.22 -10.75 -5.33
CA GLY A 75 -12.46 -9.75 -6.37
C GLY A 75 -12.52 -8.33 -5.84
N TYR A 76 -12.15 -7.37 -6.68
CA TYR A 76 -12.40 -5.96 -6.44
C TYR A 76 -12.76 -5.19 -7.72
N THR A 77 -13.40 -4.04 -7.55
CA THR A 77 -13.77 -3.11 -8.63
C THR A 77 -13.12 -1.73 -8.41
N THR A 78 -13.60 -0.69 -9.11
CA THR A 78 -13.17 0.70 -8.93
C THR A 78 -13.19 1.12 -7.45
N GLY A 79 -12.15 1.83 -7.01
CA GLY A 79 -11.99 2.27 -5.62
C GLY A 79 -11.69 1.15 -4.63
N GLY A 80 -11.38 -0.07 -5.10
CA GLY A 80 -11.01 -1.19 -4.25
C GLY A 80 -12.17 -1.87 -3.54
N GLN A 81 -13.40 -1.59 -3.95
CA GLN A 81 -14.59 -2.25 -3.40
C GLN A 81 -14.54 -3.74 -3.70
N GLU A 82 -14.55 -4.55 -2.64
CA GLU A 82 -14.55 -6.00 -2.77
C GLU A 82 -15.85 -6.49 -3.40
N VAL A 83 -15.74 -7.45 -4.31
CA VAL A 83 -16.85 -8.02 -5.04
C VAL A 83 -16.71 -9.53 -5.11
N SER A 84 -17.80 -10.25 -4.83
CA SER A 84 -17.82 -11.70 -4.98
C SER A 84 -17.77 -12.09 -6.46
N TRP A 85 -17.35 -13.33 -6.74
CA TRP A 85 -17.36 -13.86 -8.11
C TRP A 85 -18.76 -13.81 -8.71
N ASP A 86 -19.76 -14.35 -8.01
CA ASP A 86 -21.16 -14.38 -8.47
C ASP A 86 -21.72 -12.98 -8.75
N ALA A 87 -21.42 -11.99 -7.90
CA ALA A 87 -21.85 -10.61 -8.12
C ALA A 87 -21.24 -10.01 -9.39
N GLY A 88 -19.96 -10.30 -9.68
CA GLY A 88 -19.31 -9.88 -10.92
C GLY A 88 -19.92 -10.52 -12.16
N LEU A 89 -20.20 -11.83 -12.10
CA LEU A 89 -20.87 -12.55 -13.19
C LEU A 89 -22.26 -11.98 -13.50
N GLN A 90 -23.04 -11.69 -12.47
CA GLN A 90 -24.36 -11.07 -12.61
C GLN A 90 -24.27 -9.64 -13.17
N ALA A 91 -23.28 -8.86 -12.72
CA ALA A 91 -23.09 -7.48 -13.17
C ALA A 91 -22.54 -7.37 -14.61
N MET A 92 -21.85 -8.40 -15.08
CA MET A 92 -21.18 -8.45 -16.39
C MET A 92 -21.46 -9.79 -17.13
N PRO A 93 -22.71 -10.06 -17.54
CA PRO A 93 -23.07 -11.33 -18.20
C PRO A 93 -22.43 -11.48 -19.59
N ARG A 94 -22.06 -10.37 -20.25
CA ARG A 94 -21.46 -10.30 -21.59
C ARG A 94 -20.07 -9.67 -21.54
N ALA A 95 -19.22 -10.22 -20.67
CA ALA A 95 -17.89 -9.70 -20.40
C ALA A 95 -16.88 -10.06 -21.49
N GLN A 96 -15.81 -9.28 -21.52
CA GLN A 96 -14.52 -9.71 -22.00
C GLN A 96 -13.70 -10.18 -20.80
N VAL A 97 -13.05 -11.33 -20.93
CA VAL A 97 -12.30 -12.00 -19.86
C VAL A 97 -10.85 -12.12 -20.25
N THR A 98 -9.94 -11.72 -19.37
CA THR A 98 -8.52 -12.01 -19.48
C THR A 98 -8.06 -12.77 -18.25
N VAL A 99 -7.34 -13.86 -18.46
CA VAL A 99 -6.70 -14.63 -17.39
C VAL A 99 -5.21 -14.57 -17.59
N ALA A 100 -4.49 -14.19 -16.54
CA ALA A 100 -3.03 -14.20 -16.53
C ALA A 100 -2.52 -15.08 -15.38
N ALA A 101 -1.59 -15.97 -15.68
CA ALA A 101 -0.90 -16.79 -14.70
C ALA A 101 0.25 -15.97 -14.10
N LEU A 102 0.29 -15.88 -12.78
CA LEU A 102 1.30 -15.12 -12.04
C LEU A 102 1.71 -15.91 -10.79
N PRO A 103 2.98 -15.81 -10.36
CA PRO A 103 3.39 -16.32 -9.05
C PRO A 103 2.53 -15.76 -7.91
N ALA A 104 2.31 -16.56 -6.87
CA ALA A 104 1.44 -16.19 -5.74
C ALA A 104 1.82 -14.87 -5.06
N GLU A 105 3.12 -14.58 -4.94
CA GLU A 105 3.62 -13.32 -4.38
C GLU A 105 3.21 -12.09 -5.21
N GLN A 106 3.19 -12.22 -6.54
CA GLN A 106 2.77 -11.16 -7.45
C GLN A 106 1.24 -10.98 -7.43
N CYS A 107 0.49 -12.08 -7.29
CA CYS A 107 -0.94 -12.04 -7.04
C CYS A 107 -1.26 -11.29 -5.74
N GLN A 108 -0.53 -11.57 -4.66
CA GLN A 108 -0.68 -10.86 -3.39
C GLN A 108 -0.38 -9.37 -3.52
N LEU A 109 0.69 -9.01 -4.24
CA LEU A 109 1.01 -7.62 -4.56
C LEU A 109 -0.16 -6.92 -5.27
N LEU A 110 -0.73 -7.54 -6.30
CA LEU A 110 -1.86 -7.01 -7.06
C LEU A 110 -3.16 -6.92 -6.23
N TRP A 111 -3.36 -7.83 -5.28
CA TRP A 111 -4.47 -7.76 -4.32
C TRP A 111 -4.31 -6.59 -3.36
N ASN A 112 -3.08 -6.32 -2.91
CA ASN A 112 -2.78 -5.20 -2.02
C ASN A 112 -2.93 -3.84 -2.74
N LEU A 113 -2.89 -3.82 -4.07
CA LEU A 113 -3.15 -2.64 -4.89
C LEU A 113 -4.64 -2.32 -5.11
N ARG A 114 -5.58 -3.07 -4.52
CA ARG A 114 -7.01 -2.86 -4.78
C ARG A 114 -7.51 -1.46 -4.40
N GLY A 115 -6.97 -0.86 -3.34
CA GLY A 115 -7.38 0.45 -2.83
C GLY A 115 -6.46 1.62 -3.20
N VAL A 116 -5.70 1.52 -4.29
CA VAL A 116 -4.83 2.63 -4.73
C VAL A 116 -5.68 3.84 -5.11
N ALA A 117 -5.22 5.03 -4.69
CA ALA A 117 -5.87 6.31 -4.98
C ALA A 117 -6.15 6.50 -6.48
N ASP A 118 -7.19 7.28 -6.80
CA ASP A 118 -7.71 7.49 -8.15
C ASP A 118 -6.74 8.15 -9.15
N ALA A 119 -5.52 8.51 -8.71
CA ALA A 119 -4.49 9.07 -9.57
C ALA A 119 -3.13 8.41 -9.28
N PRO A 120 -2.63 7.52 -10.15
CA PRO A 120 -1.28 6.98 -10.01
C PRO A 120 -0.24 8.11 -10.17
N GLY A 121 0.82 8.06 -9.36
CA GLY A 121 1.86 9.09 -9.36
C GLY A 121 2.73 9.00 -10.60
N ARG A 122 3.09 10.14 -11.21
CA ARG A 122 4.09 10.14 -12.30
C ARG A 122 5.49 10.02 -11.75
N VAL A 123 6.32 9.22 -12.41
CA VAL A 123 7.73 9.05 -12.03
C VAL A 123 8.60 9.53 -13.19
N PRO A 124 9.48 10.53 -12.99
CA PRO A 124 10.40 10.94 -14.05
C PRO A 124 11.32 9.76 -14.40
N TRP A 125 11.44 9.38 -15.66
CA TRP A 125 12.25 8.22 -16.07
C TRP A 125 13.34 8.61 -17.07
N PRO A 126 14.58 8.10 -16.95
CA PRO A 126 15.06 7.07 -16.02
C PRO A 126 15.49 7.58 -14.63
N ALA A 127 15.49 8.89 -14.39
CA ALA A 127 16.03 9.50 -13.16
C ALA A 127 15.37 8.99 -11.86
N GLY A 128 14.06 8.74 -11.89
CA GLY A 128 13.28 8.25 -10.77
C GLY A 128 13.56 6.80 -10.38
N ARG A 129 14.30 6.02 -11.18
CA ARG A 129 14.65 4.63 -10.84
C ARG A 129 15.39 4.53 -9.50
N ALA A 130 16.40 5.37 -9.30
CA ALA A 130 17.18 5.39 -8.07
C ALA A 130 16.32 5.81 -6.86
N GLN A 131 15.38 6.74 -7.08
CA GLN A 131 14.42 7.16 -6.07
C GLN A 131 13.50 6.02 -5.65
N LEU A 132 12.94 5.27 -6.61
CA LEU A 132 12.09 4.10 -6.31
C LEU A 132 12.86 3.01 -5.55
N GLN A 133 14.13 2.80 -5.89
CA GLN A 133 15.02 1.87 -5.18
C GLN A 133 15.25 2.31 -3.73
N ALA A 134 15.66 3.57 -3.52
CA ALA A 134 15.91 4.12 -2.19
C ALA A 134 14.64 4.13 -1.32
N ALA A 135 13.50 4.50 -1.90
CA ALA A 135 12.21 4.52 -1.22
C ALA A 135 11.58 3.13 -1.01
N ARG A 136 12.29 2.05 -1.40
CA ARG A 136 11.81 0.66 -1.33
C ARG A 136 10.42 0.48 -1.94
N PHE A 137 10.19 1.12 -3.08
CA PHE A 137 8.91 1.12 -3.80
C PHE A 137 8.35 -0.30 -3.96
N THR A 138 7.07 -0.45 -3.63
CA THR A 138 6.32 -1.70 -3.78
C THR A 138 5.01 -1.41 -4.51
N GLY A 139 4.84 -1.98 -5.69
CA GLY A 139 3.72 -1.64 -6.57
C GLY A 139 3.92 -2.02 -8.03
N VAL A 140 3.18 -1.37 -8.92
CA VAL A 140 3.26 -1.52 -10.38
C VAL A 140 3.75 -0.21 -10.99
N LEU A 141 4.70 -0.28 -11.91
CA LEU A 141 5.15 0.83 -12.74
C LEU A 141 4.78 0.54 -14.20
N ALA A 142 4.06 1.46 -14.84
CA ALA A 142 3.52 1.26 -16.19
C ALA A 142 3.82 2.44 -17.12
N ALA A 143 4.32 2.14 -18.31
CA ALA A 143 4.50 3.07 -19.43
C ALA A 143 3.98 2.42 -20.71
N GLY A 144 2.73 2.73 -21.08
CA GLY A 144 2.05 2.07 -22.20
C GLY A 144 2.04 0.54 -22.03
N PRO A 145 2.63 -0.24 -22.97
CA PRO A 145 2.68 -1.70 -22.86
C PRO A 145 3.77 -2.21 -21.89
N ARG A 146 4.72 -1.37 -21.48
CA ARG A 146 5.80 -1.76 -20.56
C ARG A 146 5.29 -1.67 -19.13
N VAL A 147 5.08 -2.82 -18.51
CA VAL A 147 4.59 -2.92 -17.14
C VAL A 147 5.57 -3.75 -16.34
N SER A 148 6.00 -3.20 -15.20
CA SER A 148 6.87 -3.88 -14.25
C SER A 148 6.26 -3.92 -12.86
N LEU A 149 6.38 -5.06 -12.19
CA LEU A 149 6.02 -5.25 -10.79
C LEU A 149 7.26 -5.01 -9.94
N TRP A 150 7.11 -4.31 -8.82
CA TRP A 150 8.19 -3.95 -7.92
C TRP A 150 7.88 -4.34 -6.49
N GLN A 151 8.91 -4.77 -5.77
CA GLN A 151 8.84 -5.08 -4.35
C GLN A 151 10.12 -4.60 -3.67
N ALA A 152 9.96 -3.86 -2.57
CA ALA A 152 11.07 -3.34 -1.77
C ALA A 152 12.14 -2.60 -2.61
N GLY A 153 11.73 -1.89 -3.66
CA GLY A 153 12.62 -1.13 -4.53
C GLY A 153 13.29 -1.93 -5.64
N ALA A 154 12.95 -3.21 -5.84
CA ALA A 154 13.48 -4.02 -6.93
C ALA A 154 12.36 -4.49 -7.89
N PRO A 155 12.61 -4.54 -9.21
CA PRO A 155 11.67 -5.15 -10.15
C PRO A 155 11.65 -6.67 -9.96
N VAL A 156 10.46 -7.24 -9.77
CA VAL A 156 10.24 -8.68 -9.58
C VAL A 156 9.59 -9.36 -10.79
N ALA A 157 8.95 -8.60 -11.68
CA ALA A 157 8.35 -9.13 -12.90
C ALA A 157 8.18 -8.04 -13.97
N GLY A 158 8.00 -8.47 -15.22
CA GLY A 158 7.70 -7.60 -16.35
C GLY A 158 8.88 -6.79 -16.85
N GLU A 159 8.58 -5.78 -17.66
CA GLU A 159 9.58 -4.94 -18.32
C GLU A 159 9.54 -3.52 -17.76
N ALA A 160 10.71 -2.99 -17.39
CA ALA A 160 10.83 -1.62 -16.92
C ALA A 160 10.59 -0.62 -18.07
N PRO A 161 10.18 0.63 -17.76
CA PRO A 161 10.06 1.68 -18.77
C PRO A 161 11.39 1.92 -19.53
N ALA A 162 11.30 2.31 -20.80
CA ALA A 162 12.43 2.77 -21.59
C ALA A 162 12.76 4.24 -21.32
N ALA A 163 13.97 4.67 -21.66
CA ALA A 163 14.33 6.09 -21.58
C ALA A 163 13.43 6.94 -22.48
N GLY A 164 12.83 8.00 -21.93
CA GLY A 164 11.86 8.85 -22.61
C GLY A 164 10.39 8.48 -22.37
N ASP A 165 10.12 7.35 -21.70
CA ASP A 165 8.78 7.02 -21.24
C ASP A 165 8.32 7.96 -20.11
N ASP A 166 7.00 8.13 -19.98
CA ASP A 166 6.34 8.85 -18.87
C ASP A 166 5.56 7.85 -18.00
N PRO A 167 6.24 7.08 -17.13
CA PRO A 167 5.59 6.02 -16.38
C PRO A 167 4.71 6.53 -15.24
N VAL A 168 3.61 5.82 -15.04
CA VAL A 168 2.71 5.95 -13.91
C VAL A 168 2.97 4.84 -12.89
N ALA A 169 2.98 5.19 -11.60
CA ALA A 169 3.22 4.28 -10.50
C ALA A 169 1.93 4.06 -9.69
N PHE A 170 1.51 2.80 -9.63
CA PHE A 170 0.48 2.31 -8.71
C PHE A 170 1.21 1.75 -7.48
N MET A 171 1.16 2.48 -6.38
CA MET A 171 1.85 2.10 -5.15
C MET A 171 0.89 1.36 -4.23
N VAL A 172 1.33 0.27 -3.59
CA VAL A 172 0.53 -0.37 -2.54
C VAL A 172 0.24 0.70 -1.48
N PRO A 173 -1.03 0.90 -1.07
CA PRO A 173 -1.32 1.77 0.06
C PRO A 173 -0.44 1.31 1.22
N VAL A 174 0.35 2.22 1.79
CA VAL A 174 1.18 1.87 2.94
C VAL A 174 0.23 1.41 4.03
N VAL A 175 0.09 0.09 4.19
CA VAL A 175 -0.58 -0.48 5.35
C VAL A 175 0.40 -0.23 6.47
N GLU A 176 0.12 0.81 7.23
CA GLU A 176 0.92 1.23 8.35
C GLU A 176 0.99 0.08 9.35
N ASN A 177 2.13 -0.61 9.39
CA ASN A 177 2.33 -1.69 10.32
C ASN A 177 2.50 -1.07 11.72
N ARG A 178 1.50 -1.25 12.58
CA ARG A 178 1.50 -0.74 13.94
C ARG A 178 2.75 -1.15 14.70
N ASP A 179 3.20 -2.40 14.54
CA ASP A 179 4.36 -2.92 15.26
C ASP A 179 5.65 -2.22 14.82
N ASP A 180 5.81 -1.95 13.52
CA ASP A 180 6.99 -1.23 13.00
C ASP A 180 7.01 0.23 13.46
N ILE A 181 5.83 0.84 13.58
CA ILE A 181 5.65 2.22 14.07
C ILE A 181 5.94 2.28 15.57
N LEU A 182 5.43 1.34 16.36
CA LEU A 182 5.71 1.24 17.77
C LEU A 182 7.19 0.97 18.02
N ALA A 183 7.83 0.08 17.25
CA ALA A 183 9.26 -0.17 17.33
C ALA A 183 10.09 1.09 17.04
N PHE A 184 9.69 1.87 16.02
CA PHE A 184 10.30 3.18 15.74
C PHE A 184 10.20 4.12 16.94
N TRP A 185 8.99 4.34 17.46
CA TRP A 185 8.77 5.25 18.58
C TRP A 185 9.46 4.80 19.85
N GLN A 186 9.44 3.49 20.13
CA GLN A 186 10.12 2.89 21.26
C GLN A 186 11.63 3.16 21.21
N GLU A 187 12.24 3.09 20.03
CA GLU A 187 13.66 3.42 19.87
C GLU A 187 13.93 4.91 20.07
N VAL A 188 13.14 5.79 19.45
CA VAL A 188 13.29 7.26 19.58
C VAL A 188 13.17 7.69 21.04
N TYR A 189 12.11 7.27 21.73
CA TYR A 189 11.90 7.58 23.15
C TYR A 189 12.97 6.93 24.03
N GLY A 190 13.42 5.72 23.70
CA GLY A 190 14.54 5.08 24.38
C GLY A 190 15.83 5.89 24.31
N ARG A 191 16.14 6.52 23.16
CA ARG A 191 17.30 7.42 23.03
C ARG A 191 17.08 8.75 23.73
N ALA A 192 15.88 9.31 23.66
CA ALA A 192 15.55 10.55 24.37
C ALA A 192 15.69 10.38 25.89
N ALA A 193 15.20 9.26 26.44
CA ALA A 193 15.28 8.95 27.86
C ALA A 193 16.71 8.79 28.40
N GLN A 194 17.71 8.62 27.54
CA GLN A 194 19.13 8.65 27.93
C GLN A 194 19.68 10.07 28.13
N GLN A 195 19.00 11.09 27.59
CA GLN A 195 19.44 12.49 27.58
C GLN A 195 18.58 13.40 28.47
N VAL A 196 17.37 12.97 28.81
CA VAL A 196 16.42 13.75 29.63
C VAL A 196 15.81 12.88 30.73
N PRO A 197 15.38 13.46 31.87
CA PRO A 197 14.69 12.72 32.92
C PRO A 197 13.26 12.38 32.51
N MET A 198 13.11 11.39 31.62
CA MET A 198 11.85 11.02 30.98
C MET A 198 10.74 10.69 32.00
N ALA A 199 11.08 10.01 33.10
CA ALA A 199 10.12 9.67 34.15
C ALA A 199 9.47 10.91 34.80
N ASP A 200 10.19 12.03 34.87
CA ASP A 200 9.69 13.28 35.46
C ASP A 200 8.97 14.14 34.40
N LEU A 201 9.46 14.12 33.17
CA LEU A 201 8.93 14.95 32.08
C LEU A 201 7.69 14.35 31.41
N TRP A 202 7.55 13.02 31.39
CA TRP A 202 6.40 12.36 30.76
C TRP A 202 5.06 12.73 31.41
N PRO A 203 4.90 12.68 32.75
CA PRO A 203 3.65 13.10 33.38
C PRO A 203 3.32 14.57 33.10
N LEU A 204 4.33 15.44 32.98
CA LEU A 204 4.13 16.85 32.63
C LEU A 204 3.66 17.01 31.19
N ALA A 205 4.23 16.24 30.26
CA ALA A 205 3.82 16.22 28.86
C ALA A 205 2.38 15.73 28.73
N ALA A 206 2.06 14.58 29.32
CA ALA A 206 0.75 13.97 29.31
C ALA A 206 -0.34 14.93 29.84
N ASN A 207 -0.15 15.50 31.03
CA ASN A 207 -1.10 16.47 31.61
C ASN A 207 -1.26 17.74 30.76
N THR A 208 -0.19 18.22 30.12
CA THR A 208 -0.25 19.45 29.32
C THR A 208 -0.99 19.20 28.00
N LEU A 209 -0.82 18.01 27.43
CA LEU A 209 -1.25 17.68 26.07
C LEU A 209 -2.59 16.94 26.01
N MET A 210 -3.10 16.39 27.12
CA MET A 210 -4.31 15.55 27.16
C MET A 210 -5.56 16.20 26.53
N ASN A 211 -5.71 17.53 26.63
CA ASN A 211 -6.86 18.23 26.04
C ASN A 211 -6.80 18.29 24.50
N THR A 212 -5.60 18.17 23.92
CA THR A 212 -5.39 18.14 22.47
C THR A 212 -5.29 16.71 21.97
N PHE A 213 -4.67 15.83 22.74
CA PHE A 213 -4.45 14.42 22.43
C PHE A 213 -5.01 13.55 23.56
N PRO A 214 -6.29 13.12 23.47
CA PRO A 214 -6.95 12.33 24.51
C PRO A 214 -6.19 11.05 24.87
N ALA A 215 -5.53 10.40 23.90
CA ALA A 215 -4.67 9.24 24.14
C ALA A 215 -3.52 9.46 25.14
N LEU A 216 -3.16 10.71 25.46
CA LEU A 216 -2.18 11.06 26.50
C LEU A 216 -2.82 11.30 27.88
N ASP A 217 -4.12 11.04 28.06
CA ASP A 217 -4.80 11.20 29.34
C ASP A 217 -4.14 10.31 30.41
N PRO A 218 -3.57 10.90 31.49
CA PRO A 218 -2.95 10.14 32.58
C PRO A 218 -3.90 9.16 33.28
N PHE A 219 -5.22 9.37 33.19
CA PHE A 219 -6.24 8.50 33.77
C PHE A 219 -6.70 7.40 32.80
N GLY A 220 -6.70 7.68 31.50
CA GLY A 220 -7.02 6.70 30.45
C GLY A 220 -5.92 5.65 30.26
N MET A 221 -4.65 6.05 30.49
CA MET A 221 -3.47 5.19 30.35
C MET A 221 -3.30 4.54 28.96
N GLU A 222 -3.87 5.14 27.93
CA GLU A 222 -3.82 4.63 26.55
C GLU A 222 -2.41 4.72 25.97
N ILE A 223 -1.65 5.76 26.30
CA ILE A 223 -0.22 5.89 25.99
C ILE A 223 0.52 6.25 27.28
N VAL A 224 1.41 5.37 27.74
CA VAL A 224 2.17 5.60 28.98
C VAL A 224 3.65 5.25 28.82
N TRP A 225 4.51 6.06 29.43
CA TRP A 225 5.92 5.72 29.63
C TRP A 225 6.12 5.09 31.01
N GLN A 226 6.47 3.80 31.05
CA GLN A 226 6.66 3.06 32.28
C GLN A 226 7.83 2.08 32.16
N GLY A 227 8.68 2.01 33.18
CA GLY A 227 9.79 1.04 33.22
C GLY A 227 10.83 1.23 32.12
N GLY A 228 10.95 2.44 31.55
CA GLY A 228 11.85 2.72 30.42
C GLY A 228 11.32 2.30 29.06
N ALA A 229 10.02 1.96 28.97
CA ALA A 229 9.36 1.59 27.74
C ALA A 229 8.06 2.39 27.54
N LEU A 230 7.67 2.52 26.27
CA LEU A 230 6.39 3.07 25.87
C LEU A 230 5.38 1.92 25.78
N ASN A 231 4.31 1.99 26.57
CA ASN A 231 3.18 1.07 26.48
C ASN A 231 2.01 1.81 25.82
N VAL A 232 1.41 1.16 24.84
CA VAL A 232 0.34 1.74 24.01
C VAL A 232 -0.80 0.75 23.95
N ASP A 233 -1.99 1.20 24.29
CA ASP A 233 -3.22 0.43 24.18
C ASP A 233 -3.47 0.05 22.70
N PRO A 234 -3.84 -1.20 22.40
CA PRO A 234 -4.06 -1.65 21.02
C PRO A 234 -5.15 -0.87 20.27
N ASP A 235 -6.11 -0.25 20.97
CA ASP A 235 -7.27 0.42 20.38
C ASP A 235 -6.96 1.86 19.92
N VAL A 236 -5.85 2.45 20.36
CA VAL A 236 -5.42 3.79 19.90
C VAL A 236 -5.12 3.74 18.40
N THR A 237 -5.73 4.61 17.61
CA THR A 237 -5.53 4.62 16.15
C THR A 237 -4.11 5.08 15.77
N ILE A 238 -3.58 4.65 14.61
CA ILE A 238 -2.23 5.04 14.16
C ILE A 238 -2.08 6.57 13.96
N PRO A 239 -3.04 7.28 13.36
CA PRO A 239 -2.96 8.74 13.24
C PRO A 239 -2.86 9.43 14.60
N GLU A 240 -3.75 9.06 15.53
CA GLU A 240 -3.76 9.60 16.89
C GLU A 240 -2.46 9.31 17.64
N LEU A 241 -1.96 8.07 17.54
CA LEU A 241 -0.70 7.64 18.12
C LEU A 241 0.47 8.51 17.64
N ARG A 242 0.57 8.76 16.33
CA ARG A 242 1.70 9.53 15.75
C ARG A 242 1.69 10.98 16.22
N GLU A 243 0.55 11.64 16.15
CA GLU A 243 0.43 13.04 16.53
C GLU A 243 0.70 13.23 18.02
N ALA A 244 0.11 12.37 18.85
CA ALA A 244 0.32 12.37 20.30
C ALA A 244 1.80 12.15 20.66
N LEU A 245 2.45 11.12 20.09
CA LEU A 245 3.84 10.80 20.39
C LEU A 245 4.83 11.84 19.85
N ALA A 246 4.56 12.44 18.69
CA ALA A 246 5.39 13.52 18.18
C ALA A 246 5.31 14.76 19.08
N ALA A 247 4.11 15.17 19.46
CA ALA A 247 3.90 16.31 20.35
C ALA A 247 4.51 16.10 21.74
N ALA A 248 4.29 14.92 22.33
CA ALA A 248 4.86 14.57 23.64
C ALA A 248 6.40 14.55 23.58
N LEU A 249 7.00 14.02 22.51
CA LEU A 249 8.45 13.99 22.36
C LEU A 249 9.03 15.41 22.27
N GLN A 250 8.43 16.27 21.44
CA GLN A 250 8.85 17.66 21.30
C GLN A 250 8.72 18.43 22.63
N PHE A 251 7.64 18.21 23.37
CA PHE A 251 7.46 18.78 24.70
C PHE A 251 8.58 18.31 25.65
N VAL A 252 8.83 17.01 25.73
CA VAL A 252 9.87 16.44 26.61
C VAL A 252 11.25 16.97 26.25
N LEU A 253 11.62 16.96 24.96
CA LEU A 253 12.92 17.43 24.50
C LEU A 253 13.12 18.93 24.73
N SER A 254 12.09 19.74 24.46
CA SER A 254 12.15 21.19 24.72
C SER A 254 12.32 21.49 26.21
N ARG A 255 11.60 20.78 27.10
CA ARG A 255 11.75 20.92 28.55
C ARG A 255 13.08 20.42 29.08
N GLY A 256 13.63 19.38 28.47
CA GLY A 256 14.98 18.89 28.74
C GLY A 256 16.10 19.72 28.13
N ALA A 257 15.79 20.78 27.37
CA ALA A 257 16.75 21.57 26.61
C ALA A 257 17.64 20.76 25.65
N VAL A 258 17.11 19.63 25.15
CA VAL A 258 17.79 18.75 24.18
C VAL A 258 17.17 18.97 22.81
N ARG A 259 17.99 19.10 21.77
CA ARG A 259 17.48 19.15 20.40
C ARG A 259 17.35 17.73 19.87
N ILE A 260 16.30 17.48 19.08
CA ILE A 260 16.14 16.20 18.38
C ILE A 260 17.34 15.87 17.47
N SER A 261 18.02 16.91 16.97
CA SER A 261 19.24 16.78 16.16
C SER A 261 20.41 16.13 16.90
N ASP A 262 20.41 16.23 18.23
CA ASP A 262 21.51 15.83 19.10
C ASP A 262 21.33 14.40 19.61
N LEU A 263 20.16 13.79 19.36
CA LEU A 263 19.89 12.40 19.69
C LEU A 263 20.64 11.46 18.73
N PRO A 264 21.19 10.32 19.21
CA PRO A 264 21.88 9.33 18.37
C PRO A 264 20.88 8.45 17.60
N ILE A 265 20.10 9.07 16.72
CA ILE A 265 19.02 8.46 15.93
C ILE A 265 19.20 8.71 14.42
N GLY A 266 20.44 8.87 13.96
CA GLY A 266 20.76 9.18 12.57
C GLY A 266 20.19 8.18 11.56
N HIS A 267 20.23 6.88 11.89
CA HIS A 267 19.68 5.81 11.05
C HIS A 267 18.14 5.79 11.00
N LEU A 268 17.46 6.44 11.96
CA LEU A 268 16.00 6.53 11.97
C LEU A 268 15.49 7.65 11.06
N ARG A 269 16.34 8.57 10.61
CA ARG A 269 15.92 9.68 9.73
C ARG A 269 15.53 9.23 8.33
N ASP A 270 16.04 8.09 7.90
CA ASP A 270 15.73 7.50 6.59
C ASP A 270 14.40 6.71 6.59
N ARG A 271 13.76 6.57 7.76
CA ARG A 271 12.50 5.86 7.91
C ARG A 271 11.31 6.77 7.59
N ALA A 272 10.26 6.22 6.99
CA ALA A 272 9.06 6.96 6.60
C ALA A 272 8.37 7.62 7.81
N GLU A 273 8.45 6.99 8.97
CA GLU A 273 7.88 7.48 10.23
C GLU A 273 8.53 8.80 10.70
N TRP A 274 9.76 9.11 10.27
CA TRP A 274 10.47 10.34 10.63
C TRP A 274 9.78 11.61 10.15
N ALA A 275 9.06 11.56 9.02
CA ALA A 275 8.37 12.71 8.45
C ALA A 275 7.31 13.31 9.40
N HIS A 276 6.86 12.56 10.40
CA HIS A 276 5.89 13.00 11.41
C HIS A 276 6.53 13.69 12.62
N LEU A 277 7.85 13.59 12.77
CA LEU A 277 8.60 14.25 13.85
C LEU A 277 8.99 15.69 13.51
N GLU A 278 9.17 15.98 12.21
CA GLU A 278 9.48 17.31 11.75
C GLU A 278 8.18 18.14 11.68
N PRO A 279 8.16 19.36 12.24
CA PRO A 279 7.02 20.24 12.04
C PRO A 279 6.88 20.46 10.53
N GLN A 280 5.70 20.12 9.97
CA GLN A 280 5.41 20.49 8.60
C GLN A 280 5.58 22.01 8.50
N PRO A 281 6.30 22.54 7.48
CA PRO A 281 6.39 23.97 7.30
C PRO A 281 4.97 24.48 7.20
N ALA A 282 4.57 25.36 8.14
CA ALA A 282 3.24 25.92 8.18
C ALA A 282 2.88 26.43 6.79
N GLY A 283 1.96 25.73 6.13
CA GLY A 283 1.42 26.15 4.85
C GLY A 283 0.95 27.58 5.02
N ARG A 284 1.49 28.49 4.22
CA ARG A 284 0.90 29.81 4.04
C ARG A 284 -0.57 29.57 3.69
N ALA A 285 -1.47 29.97 4.58
CA ALA A 285 -2.85 30.17 4.23
C ALA A 285 -2.87 31.23 3.12
N GLU A 286 -3.21 30.80 1.90
CA GLU A 286 -3.79 31.67 0.87
C GLU A 286 -5.31 31.58 0.96
#